data_AF-A0A7X2H3S6-F1
#
_entry.id   AF-A0A7X2H3S6-F1
#
_cell.length_a   1.000
_cell.length_b   1.000
_cell.length_c   1.000
_cell.angle_alpha   90.00
_cell.angle_beta   90.00
_cell.angle_gamma   90.00
#
_symmetry.space_group_name_H-M   'P 1'
#
loop_
_entity.id
_entity.type
_entity.pdbx_description
1 polymer ?
#
loop_
_entity_poly.entity_id
_entity_poly.type
_entity_poly.pdbx_seq_one_letter_code
_entity_poly.pdbx_strand_id
1 'polypeptide(L)'
;MNIVVAGECEKHDFMLVAAVLLKNYFNNEVMIISDNSRHYQYFEGEVSGVKIADSSATVKPEIVLYDWHHGYPEGLEDEVVAYATTYERQAMENVDLLLNQKRMPAVLLVIEEECGLGLKYIDRYYPVISSQISYISSPERKIDWVHDGRVNLKVDKDFAEAVNDFLVEFCNVPKVDIKRLWQYARKRG
;
A
#
# COMPACT_ATOMS: atom_id res chain seq x y z
N MET A 1 -10.93 0.15 -10.90
CA MET A 1 -9.48 0.24 -10.61
C MET A 1 -9.18 -0.74 -9.48
N ASN A 2 -8.56 -1.86 -9.83
CA ASN A 2 -8.10 -2.85 -8.86
C ASN A 2 -6.60 -2.62 -8.66
N ILE A 3 -6.17 -2.40 -7.43
CA ILE A 3 -4.75 -2.23 -7.10
C ILE A 3 -4.38 -3.32 -6.12
N VAL A 4 -3.46 -4.20 -6.50
CA VAL A 4 -2.98 -5.27 -5.65
C VAL A 4 -1.62 -4.90 -5.10
N VAL A 5 -1.51 -4.84 -3.78
CA VAL A 5 -0.23 -4.74 -3.09
C VAL A 5 -0.01 -6.06 -2.34
N ALA A 6 0.82 -6.93 -2.91
CA ALA A 6 1.05 -8.28 -2.41
C ALA A 6 2.44 -8.40 -1.78
N GLY A 7 2.53 -8.97 -0.59
CA GLY A 7 3.79 -9.15 0.13
C GLY A 7 3.59 -9.31 1.63
N GLU A 8 4.31 -10.24 2.23
CA GLU A 8 4.26 -10.50 3.67
C GLU A 8 5.14 -9.49 4.43
N CYS A 9 4.59 -8.29 4.66
CA CYS A 9 5.25 -7.22 5.39
C CYS A 9 4.25 -6.15 5.90
N GLU A 10 4.70 -5.26 6.78
CA GLU A 10 3.88 -4.20 7.42
C GLU A 10 3.56 -3.01 6.50
N LYS A 11 2.83 -3.27 5.40
CA LYS A 11 2.42 -2.26 4.41
C LYS A 11 1.10 -1.55 4.73
N HIS A 12 0.46 -1.87 5.85
CA HIS A 12 -0.88 -1.38 6.22
C HIS A 12 -1.01 0.14 6.23
N ASP A 13 -0.05 0.83 6.86
CA ASP A 13 -0.06 2.29 6.96
C ASP A 13 0.01 2.94 5.57
N PHE A 14 0.84 2.36 4.68
CA PHE A 14 0.93 2.78 3.29
C PHE A 14 -0.39 2.61 2.56
N MET A 15 -1.03 1.43 2.70
CA MET A 15 -2.33 1.12 2.11
C MET A 15 -3.42 2.10 2.56
N LEU A 16 -3.43 2.42 3.87
CA LEU A 16 -4.44 3.29 4.47
C LEU A 16 -4.28 4.74 4.02
N VAL A 17 -3.06 5.27 4.02
CA VAL A 17 -2.78 6.62 3.54
C VAL A 17 -3.08 6.74 2.04
N ALA A 18 -2.66 5.77 1.23
CA ALA A 18 -2.95 5.74 -0.20
C ALA A 18 -4.47 5.72 -0.46
N ALA A 19 -5.22 4.85 0.24
CA ALA A 19 -6.67 4.76 0.09
C ALA A 19 -7.38 6.08 0.45
N VAL A 20 -6.99 6.73 1.55
CA VAL A 20 -7.57 8.02 1.96
C VAL A 20 -7.28 9.11 0.93
N LEU A 21 -6.08 9.15 0.35
CA LEU A 21 -5.72 10.13 -0.68
C LEU A 21 -6.47 9.86 -1.98
N LEU A 22 -6.62 8.60 -2.42
CA LEU A 22 -7.41 8.24 -3.59
C LEU A 22 -8.88 8.61 -3.43
N LYS A 23 -9.46 8.32 -2.26
CA LYS A 23 -10.83 8.72 -1.92
C LYS A 23 -11.00 10.24 -2.03
N ASN A 24 -10.07 11.00 -1.45
CA ASN A 24 -10.13 12.46 -1.48
C ASN A 24 -9.91 13.04 -2.88
N TYR A 25 -9.11 12.40 -3.72
CA TYR A 25 -8.82 12.86 -5.08
C TYR A 25 -9.98 12.58 -6.04
N PHE A 26 -10.42 11.32 -6.12
CA PHE A 26 -11.48 10.90 -7.04
C PHE A 26 -12.88 11.20 -6.52
N ASN A 27 -13.02 11.50 -5.22
CA ASN A 27 -14.32 11.66 -4.55
C ASN A 27 -15.24 10.44 -4.75
N ASN A 28 -14.64 9.26 -4.86
CA ASN A 28 -15.30 7.97 -5.02
C ASN A 28 -15.23 7.15 -3.73
N GLU A 29 -16.09 6.15 -3.63
CA GLU A 29 -15.90 5.12 -2.61
C GLU A 29 -14.62 4.33 -2.87
N VAL A 30 -13.82 4.15 -1.82
CA VAL A 30 -12.60 3.34 -1.83
C VAL A 30 -12.76 2.24 -0.79
N MET A 31 -12.36 1.03 -1.16
CA MET A 31 -12.35 -0.12 -0.27
C MET A 31 -10.95 -0.71 -0.19
N ILE A 32 -10.51 -1.05 1.02
CA ILE A 32 -9.38 -1.96 1.23
C ILE A 32 -9.95 -3.34 1.50
N ILE A 33 -9.47 -4.33 0.75
CA ILE A 33 -9.74 -5.75 1.00
C ILE A 33 -8.44 -6.37 1.49
N SER A 34 -8.48 -7.17 2.55
CA SER A 34 -7.30 -7.91 3.03
C SER A 34 -7.59 -9.39 3.20
N ASP A 35 -6.56 -10.21 2.97
CA ASP A 35 -6.54 -11.63 3.34
C ASP A 35 -6.15 -11.85 4.82
N ASN A 36 -5.76 -10.79 5.52
CA ASN A 36 -5.41 -10.81 6.94
C ASN A 36 -6.21 -9.74 7.72
N SER A 37 -7.40 -10.12 8.17
CA SER A 37 -8.32 -9.22 8.87
C SER A 37 -7.78 -8.69 10.20
N ARG A 38 -6.76 -9.32 10.80
CA ARG A 38 -6.18 -8.89 12.09
C ARG A 38 -5.59 -7.48 12.01
N HIS A 39 -5.05 -7.11 10.85
CA HIS A 39 -4.42 -5.81 10.65
C HIS A 39 -5.40 -4.64 10.59
N TYR A 40 -6.70 -4.92 10.44
CA TYR A 40 -7.75 -3.91 10.31
C TYR A 40 -8.92 -4.09 11.30
N GLN A 41 -8.85 -5.09 12.17
CA GLN A 41 -9.97 -5.49 13.04
C GLN A 41 -10.51 -4.34 13.91
N TYR A 42 -9.65 -3.40 14.29
CA TYR A 42 -9.97 -2.28 15.18
C TYR A 42 -10.72 -1.13 14.49
N PHE A 43 -10.91 -1.15 13.16
CA PHE A 43 -11.68 -0.13 12.44
C PHE A 43 -13.18 -0.42 12.33
N GLU A 44 -13.64 -1.59 12.79
CA GLU A 44 -15.06 -1.98 12.69
C GLU A 44 -15.64 -1.86 11.26
N GLY A 45 -14.80 -2.03 10.24
CA GLY A 45 -15.20 -2.01 8.82
C GLY A 45 -15.06 -0.66 8.11
N GLU A 46 -14.66 0.42 8.79
CA GLU A 46 -14.44 1.72 8.14
C GLU A 46 -13.37 2.56 8.85
N VAL A 47 -12.53 3.25 8.08
CA VAL A 47 -11.56 4.22 8.59
C VAL A 47 -11.46 5.43 7.69
N SER A 48 -11.72 6.63 8.22
CA SER A 48 -11.66 7.88 7.47
C SER A 48 -12.50 7.86 6.16
N GLY A 49 -13.63 7.15 6.17
CA GLY A 49 -14.51 6.93 5.04
C GLY A 49 -14.01 5.93 3.99
N VAL A 50 -12.94 5.18 4.29
CA VAL A 50 -12.48 4.03 3.49
C VAL A 50 -13.11 2.77 4.07
N LYS A 51 -13.81 2.00 3.24
CA LYS A 51 -14.41 0.73 3.66
C LYS A 51 -13.30 -0.32 3.82
N ILE A 52 -13.36 -1.10 4.89
CA ILE A 52 -12.46 -2.23 5.13
C ILE A 52 -13.28 -3.51 5.04
N ALA A 53 -12.82 -4.47 4.25
CA ALA A 53 -13.44 -5.78 4.16
C ALA A 53 -12.41 -6.91 4.08
N ASP A 54 -12.87 -8.14 4.31
CA ASP A 54 -12.08 -9.34 4.05
C ASP A 54 -12.27 -9.85 2.62
N SER A 55 -11.53 -10.90 2.25
CA SER A 55 -11.56 -11.52 0.92
C SER A 55 -12.93 -12.06 0.49
N SER A 56 -13.92 -12.16 1.39
CA SER A 56 -15.28 -12.62 1.07
C SER A 56 -16.19 -11.51 0.52
N ALA A 57 -15.72 -10.26 0.48
CA ALA A 57 -16.50 -9.12 0.00
C ALA A 57 -17.01 -9.29 -1.44
N THR A 58 -18.33 -9.30 -1.60
CA THR A 58 -19.02 -9.49 -2.89
C THR A 58 -19.37 -8.19 -3.60
N VAL A 59 -19.61 -7.11 -2.84
CA VAL A 59 -19.92 -5.78 -3.37
C VAL A 59 -18.68 -4.90 -3.28
N LYS A 60 -18.15 -4.50 -4.44
CA LYS A 60 -16.89 -3.75 -4.55
C LYS A 60 -17.13 -2.40 -5.24
N PRO A 61 -16.59 -1.28 -4.73
CA PRO A 61 -16.68 0.02 -5.38
C PRO A 61 -15.73 0.11 -6.59
N GLU A 62 -15.69 1.29 -7.24
CA GLU A 62 -14.83 1.52 -8.40
C GLU A 62 -13.33 1.45 -8.10
N ILE A 63 -12.91 1.73 -6.87
CA ILE A 63 -11.49 1.71 -6.46
C ILE A 63 -11.33 0.72 -5.30
N VAL A 64 -10.56 -0.33 -5.54
CA VAL A 64 -10.28 -1.38 -4.55
C VAL A 64 -8.79 -1.58 -4.41
N LEU A 65 -8.30 -1.48 -3.17
CA LEU A 65 -6.92 -1.78 -2.79
C LEU A 65 -6.90 -3.14 -2.10
N TYR A 66 -6.20 -4.10 -2.67
CA TYR A 66 -6.00 -5.43 -2.11
C TYR A 66 -4.70 -5.44 -1.31
N ASP A 67 -4.80 -5.46 0.02
CA ASP A 67 -3.68 -5.68 0.93
C ASP A 67 -3.50 -7.18 1.18
N TRP A 68 -2.67 -7.82 0.35
CA TRP A 68 -2.49 -9.27 0.36
C TRP A 68 -1.15 -9.67 0.97
N HIS A 69 -1.17 -10.60 1.93
CA HIS A 69 0.04 -11.10 2.60
C HIS A 69 0.41 -12.50 2.13
N HIS A 70 -0.59 -13.34 1.85
CA HIS A 70 -0.42 -14.74 1.51
C HIS A 70 -0.86 -15.00 0.06
N GLY A 71 0.09 -14.90 -0.86
CA GLY A 71 -0.16 -15.14 -2.28
C GLY A 71 -0.87 -13.97 -2.95
N TYR A 72 -1.86 -14.26 -3.79
CA TYR A 72 -2.42 -13.29 -4.72
C TYR A 72 -3.95 -13.45 -4.86
N PRO A 73 -4.74 -12.35 -4.97
CA PRO A 73 -6.19 -12.43 -5.17
C PRO A 73 -6.56 -13.03 -6.54
N GLU A 74 -7.44 -14.03 -6.56
CA GLU A 74 -7.91 -14.66 -7.79
C GLU A 74 -9.00 -13.84 -8.50
N GLY A 75 -9.15 -14.06 -9.82
CA GLY A 75 -10.28 -13.53 -10.60
C GLY A 75 -10.26 -12.02 -10.84
N LEU A 76 -9.11 -11.36 -10.66
CA LEU A 76 -8.91 -9.97 -11.06
C LEU A 76 -8.48 -9.87 -12.52
N GLU A 77 -9.01 -8.86 -13.21
CA GLU A 77 -8.63 -8.44 -14.55
C GLU A 77 -8.20 -6.96 -14.51
N ASP A 78 -7.27 -6.60 -15.38
CA ASP A 78 -6.71 -5.26 -15.56
C ASP A 78 -6.25 -4.59 -14.25
N GLU A 79 -5.68 -5.37 -13.33
CA GLU A 79 -5.19 -4.89 -12.06
C GLU A 79 -3.79 -4.28 -12.14
N VAL A 80 -3.56 -3.25 -11.32
CA VAL A 80 -2.22 -2.69 -11.11
C VAL A 80 -1.57 -3.44 -9.95
N VAL A 81 -0.41 -4.04 -10.22
CA VAL A 81 0.28 -4.92 -9.25
C VAL A 81 1.51 -4.23 -8.69
N ALA A 82 1.57 -4.11 -7.37
CA ALA A 82 2.76 -3.80 -6.61
C ALA A 82 3.12 -5.01 -5.75
N TYR A 83 4.39 -5.40 -5.75
CA TYR A 83 4.90 -6.32 -4.72
C TYR A 83 5.50 -5.51 -3.59
N ALA A 84 5.44 -6.03 -2.37
CA ALA A 84 5.97 -5.37 -1.19
C ALA A 84 6.92 -6.29 -0.43
N THR A 85 8.03 -5.74 0.08
CA THR A 85 9.02 -6.50 0.83
C THR A 85 9.73 -5.64 1.87
N THR A 86 10.35 -6.30 2.84
CA THR A 86 11.43 -5.74 3.68
C THR A 86 12.75 -6.44 3.31
N TYR A 87 13.79 -6.21 4.12
CA TYR A 87 15.04 -6.97 4.04
C TYR A 87 14.97 -8.34 4.75
N GLU A 88 13.84 -8.67 5.39
CA GLU A 88 13.66 -9.96 6.04
C GLU A 88 13.54 -11.09 5.03
N ARG A 89 14.18 -12.21 5.34
CA ARG A 89 14.21 -13.39 4.47
C ARG A 89 12.80 -13.87 4.09
N GLN A 90 11.88 -13.91 5.05
CA GLN A 90 10.51 -14.38 4.80
C GLN A 90 9.76 -13.48 3.82
N ALA A 91 9.85 -12.15 4.00
CA ALA A 91 9.25 -11.19 3.09
C ALA A 91 9.81 -11.31 1.67
N MET A 92 11.13 -11.53 1.55
CA MET A 92 11.77 -11.73 0.26
C MET A 92 11.36 -13.06 -0.40
N GLU A 93 11.36 -14.17 0.34
CA GLU A 93 10.91 -15.47 -0.18
C GLU A 93 9.44 -15.41 -0.65
N ASN A 94 8.59 -14.60 -0.01
CA ASN A 94 7.22 -14.34 -0.45
C ASN A 94 7.19 -13.66 -1.84
N VAL A 95 8.01 -12.64 -2.08
CA VAL A 95 8.14 -12.01 -3.40
C VAL A 95 8.63 -13.00 -4.46
N ASP A 96 9.60 -13.87 -4.13
CA ASP A 96 10.05 -14.94 -5.03
C ASP A 96 8.90 -15.87 -5.43
N LEU A 97 8.05 -16.27 -4.47
CA LEU A 97 6.87 -17.09 -4.74
C LEU A 97 5.87 -16.37 -5.66
N LEU A 98 5.64 -15.08 -5.45
CA LEU A 98 4.76 -14.27 -6.29
C LEU A 98 5.29 -14.13 -7.72
N LEU A 99 6.59 -13.86 -7.89
CA LEU A 99 7.24 -13.79 -9.21
C LEU A 99 7.13 -15.11 -9.98
N ASN A 100 7.19 -16.25 -9.30
CA ASN A 100 7.01 -17.58 -9.93
C ASN A 100 5.60 -17.79 -10.50
N GLN A 101 4.60 -17.00 -10.08
CA GLN A 101 3.24 -17.04 -10.64
C GLN A 101 3.13 -16.31 -11.98
N LYS A 102 4.24 -15.79 -12.53
CA LYS A 102 4.33 -15.09 -13.82
C LYS A 102 3.46 -13.81 -13.92
N ARG A 103 3.07 -13.24 -12.78
CA ARG A 103 2.50 -11.90 -12.72
C ARG A 103 3.65 -10.94 -12.42
N MET A 104 4.02 -10.10 -13.38
CA MET A 104 5.12 -9.15 -13.17
C MET A 104 4.56 -7.91 -12.45
N PRO A 105 5.12 -7.50 -11.31
CA PRO A 105 4.69 -6.27 -10.65
C PRO A 105 5.11 -5.07 -11.49
N ALA A 106 4.30 -4.01 -11.45
CA ALA A 106 4.65 -2.71 -11.98
C ALA A 106 5.72 -2.01 -11.11
N VAL A 107 5.74 -2.32 -9.81
CA VAL A 107 6.70 -1.78 -8.84
C VAL A 107 6.96 -2.74 -7.69
N LEU A 108 8.17 -2.67 -7.14
CA LEU A 108 8.49 -3.23 -5.83
C LEU A 108 8.49 -2.12 -4.78
N LEU A 109 7.55 -2.18 -3.83
CA LEU A 109 7.54 -1.39 -2.62
C LEU A 109 8.53 -1.99 -1.61
N VAL A 110 9.56 -1.24 -1.25
CA VAL A 110 10.57 -1.66 -0.26
C VAL A 110 10.35 -0.87 1.03
N ILE A 111 9.95 -1.57 2.08
CA ILE A 111 9.87 -1.02 3.43
C ILE A 111 11.24 -1.21 4.06
N GLU A 112 12.01 -0.14 4.11
CA GLU A 112 13.38 -0.18 4.60
C GLU A 112 13.42 -0.24 6.13
N GLU A 113 14.46 -0.85 6.66
CA GLU A 113 14.75 -0.89 8.09
C GLU A 113 16.15 -0.32 8.31
N GLU A 114 16.40 0.25 9.49
CA GLU A 114 17.73 0.73 9.88
C GLU A 114 18.70 -0.44 10.11
N CYS A 115 19.13 -1.05 9.01
CA CYS A 115 20.08 -2.17 8.99
C CYS A 115 21.23 -1.90 8.01
N GLY A 116 22.19 -2.82 7.94
CA GLY A 116 23.33 -2.70 7.02
C GLY A 116 22.99 -3.00 5.55
N LEU A 117 21.75 -3.38 5.26
CA LEU A 117 21.24 -3.61 3.91
C LEU A 117 20.56 -2.35 3.40
N GLY A 118 20.53 -2.20 2.07
CA GLY A 118 19.95 -1.03 1.41
C GLY A 118 19.38 -1.41 0.05
N LEU A 119 18.78 -0.47 -0.67
CA LEU A 119 18.16 -0.71 -1.98
C LEU A 119 19.08 -1.42 -3.00
N LYS A 120 20.39 -1.16 -2.97
CA LYS A 120 21.36 -1.87 -3.82
C LYS A 120 21.36 -3.39 -3.64
N TYR A 121 21.00 -3.88 -2.45
CA TYR A 121 20.85 -5.31 -2.19
C TYR A 121 19.59 -5.85 -2.89
N ILE A 122 18.48 -5.13 -2.79
CA ILE A 122 17.22 -5.43 -3.46
C ILE A 122 17.39 -5.40 -4.98
N ASP A 123 18.06 -4.39 -5.53
CA ASP A 123 18.37 -4.27 -6.97
C ASP A 123 19.09 -5.51 -7.52
N ARG A 124 20.04 -6.05 -6.73
CA ARG A 124 20.80 -7.24 -7.11
C ARG A 124 19.97 -8.51 -7.00
N TYR A 125 19.06 -8.56 -6.02
CA TYR A 125 18.24 -9.73 -5.75
C TYR A 125 17.07 -9.84 -6.74
N TYR A 126 16.41 -8.74 -7.08
CA TYR A 126 15.29 -8.67 -8.02
C TYR A 126 15.62 -7.84 -9.28
N PRO A 127 16.59 -8.25 -10.10
CA PRO A 127 17.00 -7.48 -11.28
C PRO A 127 15.91 -7.39 -12.36
N VAL A 128 14.85 -8.20 -12.25
CA VAL A 128 13.72 -8.23 -13.17
C VAL A 128 12.68 -7.13 -12.91
N ILE A 129 12.69 -6.51 -11.73
CA ILE A 129 11.74 -5.45 -11.37
C ILE A 129 12.43 -4.10 -11.58
N SER A 130 11.92 -3.32 -12.54
CA SER A 130 12.57 -2.09 -13.00
C SER A 130 12.19 -0.84 -12.24
N SER A 131 11.05 -0.83 -11.53
CA SER A 131 10.61 0.29 -10.70
C SER A 131 10.57 -0.10 -9.24
N GLN A 132 11.02 0.81 -8.38
CA GLN A 132 11.01 0.64 -6.94
C GLN A 132 10.53 1.92 -6.28
N ILE A 133 9.72 1.75 -5.24
CA ILE A 133 9.36 2.81 -4.31
C ILE A 133 9.84 2.35 -2.95
N SER A 134 10.44 3.24 -2.16
CA SER A 134 10.88 2.88 -0.82
C SER A 134 10.61 3.96 0.22
N TYR A 135 10.47 3.52 1.47
CA TYR A 135 10.42 4.39 2.64
C TYR A 135 11.00 3.65 3.84
N ILE A 136 11.52 4.39 4.82
CA ILE A 136 12.07 3.82 6.05
C ILE A 136 10.91 3.53 7.02
N SER A 137 10.87 2.33 7.58
CA SER A 137 9.90 1.99 8.63
C SER A 137 10.11 2.89 9.85
N SER A 138 9.02 3.40 10.42
CA SER A 138 9.08 4.31 11.56
C SER A 138 8.15 3.80 12.66
N PRO A 139 8.66 3.51 13.86
CA PRO A 139 7.83 3.17 15.01
C PRO A 139 6.82 4.26 15.36
N GLU A 140 7.16 5.52 15.11
CA GLU A 140 6.27 6.67 15.33
C GLU A 140 5.15 6.77 14.28
N ARG A 141 5.39 6.21 13.08
CA ARG A 141 4.38 6.11 12.02
C ARG A 141 3.41 4.98 12.25
N LYS A 142 3.81 3.88 12.92
CA LYS A 142 2.88 2.81 13.30
C LYS A 142 1.71 3.50 13.95
N ILE A 143 0.63 3.65 13.19
CA ILE A 143 -0.35 4.66 13.53
C ILE A 143 -0.83 4.27 14.93
N ASP A 144 -0.95 5.26 15.82
CA ASP A 144 -1.36 5.00 17.20
C ASP A 144 -2.87 4.69 17.16
N TRP A 145 -3.19 3.50 16.62
CA TRP A 145 -4.49 3.04 16.14
C TRP A 145 -5.49 2.79 17.27
N VAL A 146 -5.07 3.01 18.52
CA VAL A 146 -5.78 2.61 19.73
C VAL A 146 -6.81 3.64 20.18
N HIS A 147 -6.82 4.88 19.61
CA HIS A 147 -7.60 5.96 20.25
C HIS A 147 -8.57 6.80 19.40
N ASP A 148 -8.47 6.89 18.06
CA ASP A 148 -9.33 7.85 17.31
C ASP A 148 -9.91 7.36 15.96
N GLY A 149 -9.63 6.12 15.52
CA GLY A 149 -10.26 5.57 14.31
C GLY A 149 -9.99 6.35 13.01
N ARG A 150 -8.88 7.10 12.95
CA ARG A 150 -8.50 7.97 11.82
C ARG A 150 -7.09 7.68 11.34
N VAL A 151 -6.86 7.89 10.04
CA VAL A 151 -5.52 7.84 9.44
C VAL A 151 -4.79 9.16 9.66
N ASN A 152 -3.64 9.14 10.34
CA ASN A 152 -2.80 10.32 10.52
C ASN A 152 -2.03 10.65 9.23
N LEU A 153 -2.31 11.82 8.63
CA LEU A 153 -1.67 12.28 7.38
C LEU A 153 -0.45 13.20 7.62
N LYS A 154 -0.05 13.39 8.88
CA LYS A 154 1.21 14.02 9.26
C LYS A 154 2.27 12.93 9.40
N VAL A 155 2.84 12.58 8.25
CA VAL A 155 3.81 11.48 8.07
C VAL A 155 5.20 12.02 7.74
N ASP A 156 6.21 11.15 7.84
CA ASP A 156 7.58 11.45 7.43
C ASP A 156 7.68 11.75 5.93
N LYS A 157 8.74 12.47 5.57
CA LYS A 157 8.93 12.99 4.22
C LYS A 157 9.13 11.86 3.20
N ASP A 158 9.99 10.90 3.50
CA ASP A 158 10.30 9.74 2.67
C ASP A 158 9.04 8.89 2.43
N PHE A 159 8.24 8.66 3.46
CA PHE A 159 6.96 7.96 3.34
C PHE A 159 5.96 8.73 2.47
N ALA A 160 5.85 10.05 2.65
CA ALA A 160 5.01 10.87 1.79
C ALA A 160 5.47 10.83 0.32
N GLU A 161 6.78 10.84 0.08
CA GLU A 161 7.37 10.71 -1.25
C GLU A 161 7.03 9.34 -1.86
N ALA A 162 7.17 8.25 -1.12
CA ALA A 162 6.80 6.91 -1.57
C ALA A 162 5.31 6.81 -1.96
N VAL A 163 4.42 7.37 -1.14
CA VAL A 163 2.99 7.41 -1.45
C VAL A 163 2.72 8.28 -2.69
N ASN A 164 3.43 9.39 -2.87
CA ASN A 164 3.28 10.24 -4.05
C ASN A 164 3.65 9.51 -5.34
N ASP A 165 4.80 8.84 -5.34
CA ASP A 165 5.28 8.09 -6.48
C ASP A 165 4.27 6.99 -6.83
N PHE A 166 3.70 6.33 -5.81
CA PHE A 166 2.65 5.36 -6.02
C PHE A 166 1.38 5.94 -6.66
N LEU A 167 0.89 7.06 -6.12
CA LEU A 167 -0.31 7.73 -6.65
C LEU A 167 -0.10 8.23 -8.09
N VAL A 168 1.09 8.75 -8.39
CA VAL A 168 1.40 9.31 -9.71
C VAL A 168 1.62 8.22 -10.75
N GLU A 169 2.46 7.23 -10.44
CA GLU A 169 2.88 6.21 -11.39
C GLU A 169 1.79 5.14 -11.61
N PHE A 170 1.05 4.79 -10.56
CA PHE A 170 0.18 3.60 -10.58
C PHE A 170 -1.31 3.91 -10.46
N CYS A 171 -1.66 5.07 -9.88
CA CYS A 171 -3.05 5.48 -9.75
C CYS A 171 -3.45 6.61 -10.71
N ASN A 172 -2.54 7.03 -11.60
CA ASN A 172 -2.74 8.11 -12.57
C ASN A 172 -3.15 9.46 -11.94
N VAL A 173 -2.70 9.75 -10.72
CA VAL A 173 -2.89 11.07 -10.10
C VAL A 173 -1.86 12.04 -10.68
N PRO A 174 -2.25 13.14 -11.31
CA PRO A 174 -1.31 14.10 -11.87
C PRO A 174 -0.39 14.69 -10.78
N LYS A 175 0.93 14.70 -11.04
CA LYS A 175 1.94 15.26 -10.13
C LYS A 175 1.63 16.69 -9.67
N VAL A 176 0.98 17.48 -10.52
CA VAL A 176 0.56 18.86 -10.22
C VAL A 176 -0.47 18.96 -9.10
N ASP A 177 -1.26 17.90 -8.89
CA ASP A 177 -2.35 17.88 -7.92
C ASP A 177 -1.90 17.40 -6.53
N ILE A 178 -0.80 16.64 -6.46
CA ILE A 178 -0.31 15.97 -5.24
C ILE A 178 -0.20 16.93 -4.05
N LYS A 179 0.44 18.10 -4.24
CA LYS A 179 0.60 19.07 -3.16
C LYS A 179 -0.75 19.55 -2.60
N ARG A 180 -1.71 19.82 -3.49
CA ARG A 180 -3.05 20.27 -3.11
C ARG A 180 -3.83 19.14 -2.43
N LEU A 181 -3.68 17.91 -2.91
CA LEU A 181 -4.31 16.72 -2.36
C LEU A 181 -3.91 16.50 -0.89
N TRP A 182 -2.61 16.51 -0.58
CA TRP A 182 -2.13 16.40 0.80
C TRP A 182 -2.63 17.53 1.70
N GLN A 183 -2.61 18.78 1.21
CA GLN A 183 -3.11 19.93 1.97
C GLN A 183 -4.60 19.82 2.27
N TYR A 184 -5.37 19.27 1.33
CA TYR A 184 -6.80 19.05 1.50
C TYR A 184 -7.08 17.90 2.47
N ALA A 185 -6.40 16.77 2.29
CA ALA A 185 -6.58 15.57 3.11
C ALA A 185 -6.22 15.84 4.58
N ARG A 186 -5.12 16.56 4.86
CA ARG A 186 -4.72 16.97 6.23
C ARG A 186 -5.70 17.92 6.93
N LYS A 187 -6.61 18.57 6.20
CA LYS A 187 -7.65 19.44 6.78
C LYS A 187 -8.92 18.67 7.13
N ARG A 188 -9.09 17.45 6.61
CA ARG A 188 -10.33 16.67 6.68
C ARG A 188 -10.16 15.30 7.36
N GLY A 189 -8.94 14.76 7.44
CA GLY A 189 -8.57 13.72 8.39
C GLY A 189 -8.21 14.34 9.73
#